data_AF-A0A958LHC5-F1
#
_entry.id   AF-A0A958LHC5-F1
#
_cell.length_a   1.000
_cell.length_b   1.000
_cell.length_c   1.000
_cell.angle_alpha   90.00
_cell.angle_beta   90.00
_cell.angle_gamma   90.00
#
_symmetry.space_group_name_H-M   'P 1'
#
loop_
_entity.id
_entity.type
_entity.pdbx_description
1 polymer ?
#
loop_
_entity_poly.entity_id
_entity_poly.type
_entity_poly.pdbx_seq_one_letter_code
_entity_poly.pdbx_strand_id
1 'polypeptide(L)'
;MSTHDALIEKLKKVLPQIDQKSQQSTVIKIRLADVFAERARLKAMAAGEKNCVDCKGAEQDRREAIAYYLIGKNALKNSRDAEEIDTLQRICLQLANLYTLNQQLKSAENVYREILRDSRLKSSYSKAYLGIGEIHFRKSNYRG
;
A
#
# COMPACT_ATOMS: atom_id res chain seq x y z
N MET A 1 16.69 17.89 1.93
CA MET A 1 16.52 16.56 1.31
C MET A 1 16.27 15.57 2.43
N SER A 2 15.11 14.90 2.47
CA SER A 2 14.83 13.91 3.52
C SER A 2 15.48 12.56 3.17
N THR A 3 15.76 11.72 4.16
CA THR A 3 16.34 10.38 3.95
C THR A 3 15.51 9.51 2.98
N HIS A 4 14.19 9.73 2.95
CA HIS A 4 13.27 9.06 2.04
C HIS A 4 13.51 9.49 0.57
N ASP A 5 13.79 10.76 0.33
CA ASP A 5 14.02 11.29 -1.03
C ASP A 5 15.27 10.66 -1.63
N ALA A 6 16.37 10.65 -0.87
CA ALA A 6 17.63 10.03 -1.30
C ALA A 6 17.47 8.53 -1.59
N LEU A 7 16.69 7.82 -0.77
CA LEU A 7 16.43 6.40 -0.99
C LEU A 7 15.55 6.16 -2.23
N ILE A 8 14.50 6.96 -2.44
CA ILE A 8 13.64 6.87 -3.63
C ILE A 8 14.47 7.12 -4.89
N GLU A 9 15.32 8.15 -4.91
CA GLU A 9 16.20 8.45 -6.05
C GLU A 9 17.16 7.30 -6.33
N LYS A 10 17.80 6.75 -5.30
CA LYS A 10 18.71 5.61 -5.44
C LYS A 10 18.01 4.38 -6.03
N LEU A 11 16.84 4.03 -5.49
CA LEU A 11 16.07 2.89 -5.97
C LEU A 11 15.55 3.10 -7.39
N LYS A 12 15.06 4.31 -7.73
CA LYS A 12 14.63 4.67 -9.09
C LYS A 12 15.79 4.63 -10.09
N LYS A 13 17.00 5.00 -9.67
CA LYS A 13 18.21 4.94 -10.52
C LYS A 13 18.66 3.51 -10.79
N VAL A 14 18.56 2.62 -9.81
CA VAL A 14 18.95 1.20 -9.95
C VAL A 14 17.91 0.42 -10.74
N LEU A 15 16.63 0.71 -10.57
CA LEU A 15 15.54 -0.05 -11.18
C LEU A 15 15.69 -0.27 -12.70
N PRO A 16 16.03 0.71 -13.55
CA PRO A 16 16.18 0.49 -15.00
C PRO A 16 17.43 -0.32 -15.39
N GLN A 17 18.39 -0.51 -14.47
CA GLN A 17 19.64 -1.21 -14.73
C GLN A 17 19.52 -2.74 -14.54
N ILE A 18 18.39 -3.20 -14.02
CA ILE A 18 18.10 -4.61 -13.78
C ILE A 18 16.97 -5.09 -14.69
N ASP A 19 16.91 -6.40 -14.93
CA ASP A 19 15.79 -7.00 -15.66
C ASP A 19 14.46 -6.72 -14.94
N GLN A 20 13.55 -6.03 -15.62
CA GLN A 20 12.26 -5.61 -15.10
C GLN A 20 11.34 -6.77 -14.71
N LYS A 21 11.59 -7.97 -15.24
CA LYS A 21 10.82 -9.20 -14.97
C LYS A 21 11.44 -10.04 -13.86
N SER A 22 12.64 -9.70 -13.39
CA SER A 22 13.32 -10.44 -12.34
C SER A 22 12.62 -10.30 -10.97
N GLN A 23 12.83 -11.30 -10.11
CA GLN A 23 12.40 -11.25 -8.70
C GLN A 23 13.03 -10.04 -7.98
N GLN A 24 14.28 -9.71 -8.27
CA GLN A 24 14.98 -8.54 -7.72
C GLN A 24 14.27 -7.22 -8.06
N SER A 25 13.79 -7.07 -9.30
CA SER A 25 13.00 -5.90 -9.71
C SER A 25 11.70 -5.80 -8.93
N THR A 26 11.04 -6.94 -8.70
CA THR A 26 9.82 -7.03 -7.87
C THR A 26 10.10 -6.57 -6.44
N VAL A 27 11.17 -7.07 -5.81
CA VAL A 27 11.58 -6.67 -4.45
C VAL A 27 11.87 -5.18 -4.36
N ILE A 28 12.59 -4.61 -5.33
CA ILE A 28 12.89 -3.16 -5.36
C ILE A 28 11.62 -2.33 -5.53
N LYS A 29 10.68 -2.77 -6.37
CA LYS A 29 9.38 -2.10 -6.55
C LYS A 29 8.57 -2.13 -5.25
N ILE A 30 8.48 -3.27 -4.56
CA ILE A 30 7.82 -3.36 -3.26
C ILE A 30 8.50 -2.44 -2.24
N ARG A 31 9.85 -2.38 -2.24
CA ARG A 31 10.58 -1.48 -1.35
C ARG A 31 10.32 0.00 -1.66
N LEU A 32 10.23 0.38 -2.93
CA LEU A 32 9.79 1.72 -3.33
C LEU A 32 8.41 2.03 -2.76
N ALA A 33 7.47 1.08 -2.84
CA ALA A 33 6.13 1.23 -2.28
C ALA A 33 6.15 1.49 -0.76
N ASP A 34 6.93 0.71 0.00
CA ASP A 34 7.12 0.89 1.44
C ASP A 34 7.61 2.32 1.76
N VAL A 35 8.62 2.80 1.02
CA VAL A 35 9.23 4.12 1.26
C VAL A 35 8.27 5.26 0.89
N PHE A 36 7.52 5.14 -0.21
CA PHE A 36 6.49 6.12 -0.56
C PHE A 36 5.35 6.14 0.47
N ALA A 37 4.88 4.99 0.93
CA ALA A 37 3.82 4.90 1.93
C ALA A 37 4.25 5.56 3.25
N GLU A 38 5.48 5.33 3.71
CA GLU A 38 5.99 5.94 4.94
C GLU A 38 6.20 7.45 4.79
N ARG A 39 6.76 7.90 3.65
CA ARG A 39 6.89 9.34 3.37
C ARG A 39 5.52 10.02 3.33
N ALA A 40 4.50 9.37 2.78
CA ALA A 40 3.14 9.87 2.80
C ALA A 40 2.59 10.02 4.21
N ARG A 41 2.83 9.02 5.09
CA ARG A 41 2.41 9.05 6.50
C ARG A 41 3.03 10.24 7.23
N LEU A 42 4.32 10.46 7.07
CA LEU A 42 5.03 11.59 7.70
C LEU A 42 4.53 12.93 7.18
N LYS A 43 4.30 13.06 5.88
CA LYS A 43 3.71 14.29 5.29
C LYS A 43 2.29 14.55 5.82
N ALA A 44 1.48 13.51 5.97
CA ALA A 44 0.12 13.63 6.51
C ALA A 44 0.13 14.06 7.98
N MET A 45 1.04 13.52 8.80
CA MET A 45 1.21 13.94 10.20
C MET A 45 1.65 15.40 10.30
N ALA A 46 2.69 15.79 9.55
CA ALA A 46 3.18 17.17 9.54
C ALA A 46 2.15 18.17 9.02
N ALA A 47 1.28 17.74 8.11
CA ALA A 47 0.15 18.55 7.64
C ALA A 47 -0.92 18.75 8.71
N GLY A 48 -1.25 17.71 9.47
CA GLY A 48 -2.19 17.77 10.60
C GLY A 48 -1.73 18.73 11.69
N GLU A 49 -0.43 18.73 12.02
CA GLU A 49 0.16 19.66 12.99
C GLU A 49 0.10 21.13 12.55
N LYS A 50 0.07 21.40 11.24
CA LYS A 50 0.13 22.75 10.67
C LYS A 50 -1.22 23.28 10.19
N ASN A 51 -2.33 22.60 10.48
CA ASN A 51 -3.67 22.92 9.92
C ASN A 51 -3.63 23.14 8.40
N CYS A 52 -2.86 22.32 7.69
CA CYS A 52 -2.67 22.49 6.26
C CYS A 52 -3.99 22.25 5.51
N VAL A 53 -4.33 23.19 4.61
CA VAL A 53 -5.60 23.21 3.88
C VAL A 53 -5.52 22.47 2.53
N ASP A 54 -4.32 22.32 1.95
CA ASP A 54 -4.11 21.68 0.62
C ASP A 54 -2.90 20.70 0.60
N CYS A 55 -3.00 19.63 1.37
CA CYS A 55 -1.88 18.73 1.65
C CYS A 55 -1.73 17.61 0.60
N LYS A 56 -1.64 18.00 -0.69
CA LYS A 56 -1.55 17.08 -1.84
C LYS A 56 -0.32 16.17 -1.85
N GLY A 57 0.74 16.58 -1.14
CA GLY A 57 2.01 15.84 -1.12
C GLY A 57 1.91 14.43 -0.52
N ALA A 58 1.04 14.21 0.47
CA ALA A 58 0.78 12.88 1.02
C ALA A 58 -0.06 12.02 0.06
N GLU A 59 -1.00 12.64 -0.66
CA GLU A 59 -1.81 11.93 -1.64
C GLU A 59 -0.99 11.42 -2.83
N GLN A 60 -0.09 12.24 -3.37
CA GLN A 60 0.79 11.84 -4.46
C GLN A 60 1.65 10.63 -4.07
N ASP A 61 2.26 10.66 -2.89
CA ASP A 61 3.07 9.54 -2.39
C ASP A 61 2.23 8.27 -2.18
N ARG A 62 0.99 8.39 -1.69
CA ARG A 62 0.06 7.24 -1.59
C ARG A 62 -0.24 6.64 -2.96
N ARG A 63 -0.44 7.47 -3.99
CA ARG A 63 -0.70 6.99 -5.37
C ARG A 63 0.52 6.25 -5.94
N GLU A 64 1.73 6.77 -5.74
CA GLU A 64 2.97 6.09 -6.15
C GLU A 64 3.13 4.75 -5.41
N ALA A 65 2.89 4.73 -4.09
CA ALA A 65 2.93 3.50 -3.31
C ALA A 65 1.94 2.45 -3.81
N ILE A 66 0.68 2.86 -4.09
CA ILE A 66 -0.34 1.97 -4.66
C ILE A 66 0.13 1.37 -5.98
N ALA A 67 0.68 2.17 -6.89
CA ALA A 67 1.14 1.71 -8.20
C ALA A 67 2.21 0.60 -8.06
N TYR A 68 3.22 0.81 -7.22
CA TYR A 68 4.27 -0.19 -7.00
C TYR A 68 3.77 -1.44 -6.27
N TYR A 69 2.89 -1.29 -5.29
CA TYR A 69 2.28 -2.45 -4.62
C TYR A 69 1.40 -3.29 -5.54
N LEU A 70 0.68 -2.69 -6.49
CA LEU A 70 -0.08 -3.44 -7.50
C LEU A 70 0.84 -4.28 -8.38
N ILE A 71 2.01 -3.75 -8.76
CA ILE A 71 3.01 -4.52 -9.51
C ILE A 71 3.52 -5.70 -8.67
N GLY A 72 3.90 -5.44 -7.41
CA GLY A 72 4.38 -6.49 -6.50
C GLY A 72 3.32 -7.58 -6.26
N LYS A 73 2.07 -7.18 -6.00
CA LYS A 73 0.94 -8.09 -5.85
C LYS A 73 0.74 -8.97 -7.08
N ASN A 74 0.80 -8.39 -8.28
CA ASN A 74 0.64 -9.13 -9.53
C ASN A 74 1.76 -10.14 -9.75
N ALA A 75 3.01 -9.78 -9.43
CA ALA A 75 4.15 -10.67 -9.52
C ALA A 75 4.04 -11.87 -8.55
N LEU A 76 3.49 -11.65 -7.35
CA LEU A 76 3.38 -12.67 -6.30
C LEU A 76 2.05 -13.43 -6.29
N LYS A 77 1.07 -13.05 -7.14
CA LYS A 77 -0.32 -13.55 -7.08
C LYS A 77 -0.42 -15.08 -7.08
N ASN A 78 0.42 -15.76 -7.85
CA ASN A 78 0.40 -17.21 -8.00
C ASN A 78 1.51 -17.92 -7.21
N SER A 79 2.25 -17.19 -6.37
CA SER A 79 3.31 -17.80 -5.58
C SER A 79 2.77 -18.83 -4.60
N ARG A 80 3.57 -19.88 -4.39
CA ARG A 80 3.35 -20.93 -3.41
C ARG A 80 4.41 -20.91 -2.31
N ASP A 81 5.40 -20.05 -2.45
CA ASP A 81 6.45 -19.86 -1.45
C ASP A 81 5.87 -19.15 -0.22
N ALA A 82 6.23 -19.62 0.98
CA ALA A 82 5.65 -19.11 2.22
C ALA A 82 6.04 -17.66 2.50
N GLU A 83 7.27 -17.26 2.17
CA GLU A 83 7.77 -15.90 2.36
C GLU A 83 7.11 -14.93 1.36
N GLU A 84 6.95 -15.38 0.11
CA GLU A 84 6.24 -14.59 -0.90
C GLU A 84 4.73 -14.46 -0.59
N ILE A 85 4.12 -15.48 0.01
CA ILE A 85 2.73 -15.42 0.50
C ILE A 85 2.60 -14.41 1.66
N ASP A 86 3.53 -14.41 2.62
CA ASP A 86 3.53 -13.41 3.70
C ASP A 86 3.73 -11.99 3.14
N THR A 87 4.62 -11.84 2.17
CA THR A 87 4.82 -10.58 1.46
C THR A 87 3.55 -10.14 0.73
N LEU A 88 2.90 -11.05 -0.01
CA LEU A 88 1.63 -10.79 -0.69
C LEU A 88 0.55 -10.35 0.30
N GLN A 89 0.49 -10.99 1.46
CA GLN A 89 -0.43 -10.63 2.53
C GLN A 89 -0.21 -9.19 3.02
N ARG A 90 1.04 -8.84 3.33
CA ARG A 90 1.43 -7.48 3.74
C ARG A 90 1.06 -6.46 2.66
N ILE A 91 1.35 -6.75 1.40
CA ILE A 91 1.03 -5.88 0.26
C ILE A 91 -0.48 -5.64 0.16
N CYS A 92 -1.31 -6.69 0.27
CA CYS A 92 -2.76 -6.56 0.19
C CYS A 92 -3.32 -5.68 1.31
N LEU A 93 -2.85 -5.85 2.56
CA LEU A 93 -3.25 -4.98 3.66
C LEU A 93 -2.82 -3.52 3.44
N GLN A 94 -1.59 -3.30 2.99
CA GLN A 94 -1.09 -1.95 2.70
C GLN A 94 -1.88 -1.27 1.57
N LEU A 95 -2.21 -2.00 0.51
CA LEU A 95 -3.06 -1.50 -0.57
C LEU A 95 -4.44 -1.07 -0.05
N ALA A 96 -5.09 -1.91 0.76
CA ALA A 96 -6.42 -1.59 1.29
C ALA A 96 -6.38 -0.36 2.21
N ASN A 97 -5.34 -0.23 3.04
CA ASN A 97 -5.11 0.94 3.89
C ASN A 97 -4.87 2.20 3.06
N LEU A 98 -4.01 2.14 2.06
CA LEU A 98 -3.71 3.27 1.18
C LEU A 98 -4.96 3.72 0.40
N TYR A 99 -5.75 2.77 -0.11
CA TYR A 99 -7.03 3.08 -0.74
C TYR A 99 -7.99 3.76 0.23
N THR A 100 -8.09 3.29 1.47
CA THR A 100 -8.93 3.91 2.51
C THR A 100 -8.49 5.34 2.81
N LEU A 101 -7.18 5.55 2.96
CA LEU A 101 -6.57 6.86 3.20
C LEU A 101 -6.76 7.85 2.03
N ASN A 102 -6.86 7.34 0.80
CA ASN A 102 -7.18 8.10 -0.41
C ASN A 102 -8.69 8.23 -0.69
N GLN A 103 -9.56 7.85 0.25
CA GLN A 103 -11.03 7.85 0.07
C GLN A 103 -11.53 6.95 -1.07
N GLN A 104 -10.70 6.01 -1.55
CA GLN A 104 -11.03 5.04 -2.58
C GLN A 104 -11.66 3.79 -1.95
N LEU A 105 -12.75 3.99 -1.20
CA LEU A 105 -13.34 2.97 -0.32
C LEU A 105 -13.79 1.70 -1.05
N LYS A 106 -14.28 1.81 -2.29
CA LYS A 106 -14.65 0.66 -3.12
C LYS A 106 -13.42 -0.21 -3.46
N SER A 107 -12.31 0.42 -3.80
CA SER A 107 -11.05 -0.28 -4.09
C SER A 107 -10.49 -0.95 -2.83
N ALA A 108 -10.54 -0.27 -1.67
CA ALA A 108 -10.14 -0.84 -0.39
C ALA A 108 -10.98 -2.09 -0.05
N GLU A 109 -12.30 -1.98 -0.16
CA GLU A 109 -13.22 -3.09 0.11
C GLU A 109 -12.96 -4.28 -0.83
N ASN A 110 -12.72 -4.02 -2.12
CA ASN A 110 -12.37 -5.07 -3.07
C ASN A 110 -11.10 -5.82 -2.66
N VAL A 111 -10.04 -5.11 -2.24
CA VAL A 111 -8.80 -5.74 -1.80
C VAL A 111 -9.03 -6.57 -0.53
N TYR A 112 -9.80 -6.09 0.44
CA TYR A 112 -10.15 -6.89 1.62
C TYR A 112 -10.96 -8.15 1.26
N ARG A 113 -11.92 -8.04 0.33
CA ARG A 113 -12.67 -9.21 -0.17
C ARG A 113 -11.77 -10.20 -0.91
N GLU A 114 -10.76 -9.73 -1.63
CA GLU A 114 -9.77 -10.61 -2.25
C GLU A 114 -8.94 -11.37 -1.21
N ILE A 115 -8.53 -10.72 -0.11
CA ILE A 115 -7.87 -11.39 1.02
C ILE A 115 -8.76 -12.53 1.53
N LEU A 116 -10.05 -12.26 1.78
CA LEU A 116 -11.00 -13.25 2.31
C LEU A 116 -11.31 -14.41 1.35
N ARG A 117 -11.07 -14.24 0.04
CA ARG A 117 -11.27 -15.29 -0.97
C ARG A 117 -10.04 -16.19 -1.14
N ASP A 118 -8.88 -15.72 -0.71
CA ASP A 118 -7.62 -16.45 -0.81
C ASP A 118 -7.33 -17.19 0.49
N SER A 119 -7.40 -18.52 0.47
CA SER A 119 -7.13 -19.35 1.65
C SER A 119 -5.68 -19.28 2.14
N ARG A 120 -4.75 -18.81 1.31
CA ARG A 120 -3.35 -18.60 1.68
C ARG A 120 -3.18 -17.41 2.62
N LEU A 121 -4.10 -16.43 2.55
CA LEU A 121 -4.03 -15.16 3.28
C LEU A 121 -4.85 -15.17 4.58
N LYS A 122 -5.13 -16.37 5.12
CA LYS A 122 -5.97 -16.58 6.32
C LYS A 122 -5.53 -15.77 7.53
N SER A 123 -4.23 -15.56 7.73
CA SER A 123 -3.73 -14.79 8.88
C SER A 123 -4.07 -13.29 8.80
N SER A 124 -4.55 -12.81 7.65
CA SER A 124 -5.08 -11.44 7.50
C SER A 124 -6.60 -11.32 7.50
N TYR A 125 -7.35 -12.40 7.71
CA TYR A 125 -8.81 -12.35 7.67
C TYR A 125 -9.39 -11.42 8.72
N SER A 126 -8.87 -11.45 9.95
CA SER A 126 -9.32 -10.56 11.03
C SER A 126 -9.16 -9.08 10.66
N LYS A 127 -8.00 -8.71 10.11
CA LYS A 127 -7.72 -7.35 9.62
C LYS A 127 -8.62 -6.97 8.45
N ALA A 128 -8.90 -7.92 7.55
CA ALA A 128 -9.80 -7.68 6.42
C ALA A 128 -11.25 -7.45 6.86
N TYR A 129 -11.77 -8.25 7.79
CA TYR A 129 -13.10 -8.04 8.36
C TYR A 129 -13.20 -6.70 9.10
N LEU A 130 -12.20 -6.37 9.93
CA LEU A 130 -12.14 -5.08 10.61
C LEU A 130 -12.17 -3.92 9.60
N GLY A 131 -11.32 -3.97 8.57
CA GLY A 131 -11.26 -2.94 7.55
C GLY A 131 -12.56 -2.77 6.74
N ILE A 132 -13.26 -3.88 6.43
CA ILE A 132 -14.59 -3.82 5.82
C ILE A 132 -15.60 -3.15 6.78
N GLY A 133 -15.57 -3.52 8.07
CA GLY A 133 -16.40 -2.90 9.10
C GLY A 133 -16.18 -1.38 9.19
N GLU A 134 -14.92 -0.93 9.23
CA GLU A 134 -14.57 0.49 9.22
C GLU A 134 -15.08 1.21 7.96
N ILE A 135 -14.97 0.58 6.79
CA ILE A 135 -15.50 1.14 5.54
C ILE A 135 -17.02 1.29 5.62
N HIS A 136 -17.75 0.29 6.11
CA HIS A 136 -19.21 0.36 6.26
C HIS A 136 -19.62 1.41 7.28
N PHE A 137 -18.90 1.52 8.39
CA PHE A 137 -19.12 2.56 9.40
C PHE A 137 -18.99 3.96 8.78
N ARG A 138 -17.90 4.21 8.04
CA ARG A 138 -17.66 5.48 7.33
C ARG A 138 -18.73 5.79 6.29
N LYS A 139 -19.12 4.81 5.47
CA LYS A 139 -20.14 4.97 4.42
C LYS A 139 -21.52 5.33 4.98
N SER A 140 -21.83 4.82 6.18
CA SER A 140 -23.15 4.99 6.78
C SER A 140 -23.33 6.35 7.48
N ASN A 141 -22.32 7.23 7.47
CA ASN A 141 -22.35 8.54 8.16
C ASN A 141 -22.93 8.42 9.58
N TYR A 142 -22.54 7.41 10.35
CA TYR A 142 -23.01 7.27 11.73
C TYR A 142 -22.60 8.52 12.52
N ARG A 143 -23.57 9.40 12.75
CA ARG A 143 -23.47 10.51 13.70
C ARG A 143 -23.51 9.87 15.08
N GLY A 144 -22.39 9.96 15.80
CA GLY A 144 -22.38 9.81 17.25
C GLY A 144 -23.18 10.91 17.91
#